data_AF-A0A1G9HBR4-F1
#
_entry.id   AF-A0A1G9HBR4-F1
#
_cell.length_a   1.000
_cell.length_b   1.000
_cell.length_c   1.000
_cell.angle_alpha   90.00
_cell.angle_beta   90.00
_cell.angle_gamma   90.00
#
_symmetry.space_group_name_H-M   'P 1'
#
loop_
_entity.id
_entity.type
_entity.pdbx_description
1 polymer ?
#
loop_
_entity_poly.entity_id
_entity_poly.type
_entity_poly.pdbx_seq_one_letter_code
_entity_poly.pdbx_strand_id
1 'polypeptide(L)'
;MGRGRAKAKQTKVARKLKYHAPNTDLRALERELGTGREDEVDDIEPPPEEEPDPYAAYADDRYDGDEDDLREDDWLPPKKQLALRPAVTPDRARTI
;
A
#
# COMPACT_ATOMS: atom_id res chain seq x y z
N MET A 1 10.68 37.90 12.94
CA MET A 1 11.92 37.10 12.77
C MET A 1 11.83 35.85 13.65
N GLY A 2 11.62 34.64 13.11
CA GLY A 2 11.52 33.43 13.96
C GLY A 2 11.04 32.15 13.27
N ARG A 3 10.37 32.28 12.12
CA ARG A 3 9.85 31.13 11.35
C ARG A 3 10.94 30.20 10.81
N GLY A 4 12.13 30.72 10.47
CA GLY A 4 13.22 29.90 9.92
C GLY A 4 13.77 28.85 10.90
N ARG A 5 13.87 29.20 12.20
CA ARG A 5 14.33 28.27 13.24
C ARG A 5 13.29 27.19 13.52
N ALA A 6 12.01 27.57 13.57
CA ALA A 6 10.90 26.64 13.75
C ALA A 6 10.83 25.64 12.57
N LYS A 7 10.90 26.14 11.33
CA LYS A 7 10.91 25.30 10.12
C LYS A 7 12.10 24.34 10.12
N ALA A 8 13.30 24.81 10.46
CA ALA A 8 14.48 23.95 10.55
C ALA A 8 14.33 22.84 11.60
N LYS A 9 13.79 23.17 12.78
CA LYS A 9 13.50 22.18 13.84
C LYS A 9 12.47 21.14 13.36
N GLN A 10 11.39 21.58 12.71
CA GLN A 10 10.37 20.68 12.19
C GLN A 10 10.92 19.77 11.09
N THR A 11 11.71 20.29 10.14
CA THR A 11 12.34 19.46 9.10
C THR A 11 13.26 18.40 9.72
N LYS A 12 14.04 18.76 10.76
CA LYS A 12 14.91 17.80 11.47
C LYS A 12 14.09 16.70 12.15
N VAL A 13 13.01 17.06 12.84
CA VAL A 13 12.10 16.11 13.49
C VAL A 13 11.42 15.21 12.46
N ALA A 14 10.85 15.77 11.39
CA ALA A 14 10.21 15.03 10.33
C ALA A 14 11.18 14.05 9.65
N ARG A 15 12.42 14.47 9.41
CA ARG A 15 13.45 13.59 8.84
C ARG A 15 13.83 12.47 9.79
N LYS A 16 13.93 12.76 11.10
CA LYS A 16 14.12 11.72 12.12
C LYS A 16 12.95 10.73 12.06
N LEU A 17 11.70 11.19 12.06
CA LEU A 17 10.53 10.31 12.00
C LEU A 17 10.48 9.49 10.71
N LYS A 18 10.74 10.09 9.55
CA LYS A 18 10.68 9.42 8.25
C LYS A 18 11.72 8.32 8.10
N TYR A 19 12.93 8.55 8.60
CA TYR A 19 14.05 7.63 8.46
C TYR A 19 14.45 6.97 9.78
N HIS A 20 13.55 6.95 10.76
CA HIS A 20 13.74 6.21 12.00
C HIS A 20 13.37 4.76 11.76
N ALA A 21 14.39 3.91 11.65
CA ALA A 21 14.21 2.48 11.80
C ALA A 21 14.24 2.17 13.31
N PRO A 22 13.14 1.67 13.91
CA PRO A 22 13.20 1.17 15.27
C PRO A 22 14.19 0.01 15.34
N ASN A 23 15.05 0.01 16.36
CA ASN A 23 15.89 -1.15 16.66
C ASN A 23 15.01 -2.19 17.36
N THR A 24 14.44 -3.11 16.58
CA THR A 24 13.66 -4.24 17.11
C THR A 24 14.61 -5.35 17.52
N ASP A 25 14.47 -5.87 18.74
CA ASP A 25 15.19 -7.07 19.17
C ASP A 25 14.56 -8.32 18.52
N LEU A 26 15.17 -8.76 17.42
CA LEU A 26 14.72 -9.94 16.68
C LEU A 26 14.81 -11.21 17.53
N ARG A 27 15.74 -11.28 18.50
CA ARG A 27 15.89 -12.46 19.37
C ARG A 27 14.75 -12.60 20.37
N ALA A 28 14.21 -11.48 20.85
CA ALA A 28 13.02 -11.49 21.69
C ALA A 28 11.79 -11.96 20.90
N LEU A 29 11.61 -11.43 19.69
CA LEU A 29 10.50 -11.82 18.80
C LEU A 29 10.55 -13.31 18.41
N GLU A 30 11.73 -13.83 18.09
CA GLU A 30 11.94 -15.26 17.80
C GLU A 30 11.48 -16.15 18.95
N ARG A 31 11.79 -15.76 20.20
CA ARG A 31 11.38 -16.53 21.39
C ARG A 31 9.87 -16.53 21.56
N GLU A 32 9.23 -15.36 21.50
CA GLU A 32 7.77 -15.24 21.64
C GLU A 32 7.03 -16.04 20.56
N LEU A 33 7.55 -16.02 19.33
CA LEU A 33 6.95 -16.71 18.19
C LEU A 33 7.22 -18.23 18.19
N GLY A 34 8.36 -18.66 18.73
CA GLY A 34 8.77 -20.06 18.82
C GLY A 34 8.08 -20.83 19.93
N THR A 35 7.74 -20.18 21.05
CA THR A 35 7.11 -20.83 22.21
C THR A 35 5.59 -21.00 22.09
N GLY A 36 4.95 -20.48 21.02
CA GLY A 36 3.49 -20.51 20.87
C GLY A 36 2.96 -21.42 19.77
N ARG A 37 3.80 -22.19 19.06
CA ARG A 37 3.34 -23.04 17.93
C ARG A 37 3.31 -24.53 18.23
N GLU A 38 4.00 -25.01 19.26
CA GLU A 38 4.15 -26.44 19.50
C GLU A 38 3.03 -27.01 20.40
N ASP A 39 2.40 -26.18 21.24
CA ASP A 39 1.41 -26.65 22.23
C ASP A 39 -0.06 -26.45 21.83
N GLU A 40 -0.37 -25.76 20.71
CA GLU A 40 -1.75 -25.39 20.35
C GLU A 40 -2.32 -26.18 19.13
N VAL A 41 -1.50 -27.03 18.50
CA VAL A 41 -1.91 -27.81 17.30
C VAL A 41 -2.65 -29.11 17.62
N ASP A 42 -2.57 -29.61 18.85
CA ASP A 42 -3.18 -30.90 19.24
C ASP A 42 -4.67 -30.78 19.66
N ASP A 43 -5.18 -29.57 19.92
CA ASP A 43 -6.55 -29.32 20.41
C ASP A 43 -7.47 -28.62 19.36
N ILE A 44 -7.11 -28.67 18.07
CA ILE A 44 -7.94 -28.07 17.01
C ILE A 44 -9.13 -29.00 16.71
N GLU A 45 -10.27 -28.74 17.36
CA GLU A 45 -11.58 -29.27 16.98
C GLU A 45 -11.86 -28.94 15.49
N PRO A 46 -12.43 -29.86 14.68
CA PRO A 46 -12.77 -29.55 13.30
C PRO A 46 -13.64 -28.28 13.27
N PRO A 47 -13.38 -27.32 12.36
CA PRO A 47 -14.14 -26.10 12.31
C PRO A 47 -15.63 -26.44 12.15
N PRO A 48 -16.53 -25.80 12.94
CA PRO A 48 -17.95 -25.94 12.70
C PRO A 48 -18.24 -25.56 11.24
N GLU A 49 -19.18 -26.27 10.60
CA GLU A 49 -19.58 -26.05 9.21
C GLU A 49 -19.62 -24.54 8.90
N GLU A 50 -18.75 -24.10 7.99
CA GLU A 50 -18.45 -22.69 7.75
C GLU A 50 -19.75 -21.90 7.51
N GLU A 51 -20.14 -21.05 8.46
CA GLU A 51 -20.95 -19.89 8.11
C GLU A 51 -20.15 -19.13 7.03
N PRO A 52 -20.79 -18.74 5.91
CA PRO A 52 -20.08 -18.05 4.84
C PRO A 52 -19.39 -16.81 5.44
N ASP A 53 -18.06 -16.73 5.25
CA ASP A 53 -17.28 -15.59 5.72
C ASP A 53 -17.98 -14.30 5.24
N PRO A 54 -18.39 -13.39 6.13
CA PRO A 54 -19.05 -12.15 5.76
C PRO A 54 -18.21 -11.28 4.81
N TYR A 55 -16.89 -11.55 4.72
CA TYR A 55 -16.00 -10.91 3.77
C TYR A 55 -15.86 -11.64 2.43
N ALA A 56 -16.38 -12.87 2.27
CA ALA A 56 -16.32 -13.63 1.02
C ALA A 56 -16.98 -12.88 -0.15
N ALA A 57 -18.03 -12.11 0.10
CA ALA A 57 -18.70 -11.27 -0.91
C ALA A 57 -17.76 -10.20 -1.51
N TYR A 58 -16.78 -9.71 -0.74
CA TYR A 58 -15.80 -8.73 -1.23
C TYR A 58 -14.59 -9.38 -1.92
N ALA A 59 -14.39 -10.69 -1.73
CA ALA A 59 -13.32 -11.42 -2.39
C ALA A 59 -13.68 -11.66 -3.87
N ASP A 60 -14.95 -11.95 -4.15
CA ASP A 60 -15.49 -12.17 -5.50
C ASP A 60 -15.36 -10.89 -6.36
N ASP A 61 -15.81 -9.74 -5.82
CA ASP A 61 -15.71 -8.42 -6.47
C ASP A 61 -14.27 -7.95 -6.75
N ARG A 62 -13.26 -8.55 -6.10
CA ARG A 62 -11.85 -8.15 -6.27
C ARG A 62 -11.14 -8.90 -7.41
N TYR A 63 -11.65 -10.07 -7.80
CA TYR A 63 -11.02 -10.91 -8.83
C TYR A 63 -11.78 -10.95 -10.16
N ASP A 64 -13.05 -10.51 -10.18
CA ASP A 64 -13.86 -10.31 -11.40
C ASP A 64 -13.80 -8.88 -11.96
N GLY A 65 -12.94 -8.02 -11.42
CA GLY A 65 -12.63 -6.72 -11.99
C GLY A 65 -11.73 -6.88 -13.21
N ASP A 66 -12.28 -6.65 -14.40
CA ASP A 66 -11.57 -6.63 -15.67
C ASP A 66 -10.16 -6.03 -15.53
N GLU A 67 -9.14 -6.69 -16.13
CA GLU A 67 -7.73 -6.27 -16.15
C GLU A 67 -7.51 -4.81 -16.64
N ASP A 68 -8.56 -4.17 -17.16
CA ASP A 68 -8.60 -2.80 -17.67
C ASP A 68 -8.66 -1.69 -16.60
N ASP A 69 -9.03 -2.00 -15.35
CA ASP A 69 -9.08 -1.01 -14.26
C ASP A 69 -7.70 -0.76 -13.60
N LEU A 70 -6.71 -1.61 -13.88
CA LEU A 70 -5.31 -1.41 -13.48
C LEU A 70 -4.50 -0.78 -14.61
N ARG A 71 -4.96 0.36 -15.14
CA ARG A 71 -4.17 1.13 -16.11
C ARG A 71 -2.84 1.49 -15.48
N GLU A 72 -1.75 0.92 -16.01
CA GLU A 72 -0.39 1.16 -15.51
C GLU A 72 -0.11 2.66 -15.38
N ASP A 73 -0.65 3.48 -16.30
CA ASP A 73 -0.54 4.94 -16.32
C ASP A 73 -0.93 5.64 -15.01
N ASP A 74 -1.91 5.12 -14.26
CA ASP A 74 -2.40 5.74 -13.02
C ASP A 74 -1.43 5.54 -11.84
N TRP A 75 -0.61 4.49 -11.91
CA TRP A 75 0.41 4.19 -10.90
C TRP A 75 1.82 4.63 -11.31
N LEU A 76 2.02 5.04 -12.57
CA LEU A 76 3.32 5.53 -13.03
C LEU A 76 3.63 6.90 -12.41
N PRO A 77 4.88 7.12 -11.95
CA PRO A 77 5.28 8.44 -11.47
C PRO A 77 5.09 9.48 -12.58
N PRO A 78 4.71 10.73 -12.25
CA PRO A 78 4.18 11.72 -13.20
C PRO A 78 5.12 12.03 -14.38
N LYS A 79 6.41 11.82 -14.20
CA LYS A 79 7.44 11.98 -15.24
C LYS A 79 7.34 10.96 -16.39
N LYS A 80 6.63 9.85 -16.21
CA LYS A 80 6.46 8.81 -17.25
C LYS A 80 5.10 8.89 -17.95
N GLN A 81 4.08 9.49 -17.33
CA GLN A 81 2.75 9.69 -17.92
C GLN A 81 2.77 10.61 -19.16
N LEU A 82 3.72 11.54 -19.25
CA LEU A 82 3.82 12.50 -20.36
C LEU A 82 4.30 11.85 -21.68
N ALA A 83 4.93 10.68 -21.62
CA ALA A 83 5.53 10.04 -22.79
C ALA A 83 4.52 9.26 -23.66
N LEU A 84 3.32 8.97 -23.15
CA LEU A 84 2.31 8.13 -23.83
C LEU A 84 1.11 8.90 -24.39
N ARG A 85 1.00 10.22 -24.17
CA ARG A 85 -0.11 11.00 -24.72
C ARG A 85 0.16 11.27 -26.21
N PRO A 86 -0.64 10.76 -27.16
CA PRO A 86 -0.48 11.15 -28.56
C PRO A 86 -0.67 12.65 -28.66
N ALA A 87 0.24 13.33 -29.37
CA ALA A 87 0.14 14.76 -29.60
C ALA A 87 -1.21 15.07 -30.26
N VAL A 88 -2.13 15.70 -29.51
CA VAL A 88 -3.34 16.29 -30.06
C VAL A 88 -2.88 17.39 -31.00
N THR A 89 -2.83 17.07 -32.30
CA THR A 89 -2.60 18.06 -33.33
C THR A 89 -3.87 18.89 -33.43
N PRO A 90 -3.80 20.23 -33.32
CA PRO A 90 -4.98 21.05 -33.56
C PRO A 90 -5.29 20.96 -35.05
N ASP A 91 -6.42 20.32 -35.38
CA ASP A 91 -6.95 20.22 -36.73
C ASP A 91 -7.26 21.63 -37.25
N ARG A 92 -6.34 22.16 -38.07
CA ARG A 92 -6.43 23.50 -38.65
C ARG A 92 -7.29 23.43 -39.90
N ALA A 93 -8.58 23.16 -39.74
CA ALA A 93 -9.56 23.33 -40.80
C ALA A 93 -10.96 23.46 -40.22
N ARG A 94 -11.52 24.68 -40.21
CA ARG A 94 -12.91 24.97 -40.63
C ARG A 94 -13.33 26.43 -40.44
N THR A 95 -13.75 27.04 -41.57
CA THR A 95 -14.77 28.11 -41.75
C THR A 95 -14.43 29.51 -41.20
N ILE A 96 -14.70 30.64 -41.87
CA ILE A 96 -15.56 31.00 -43.02
C ILE A 96 -14.78 31.98 -43.90
#